data_AF-A0AAV5AWD0-F1
#
_entry.id   AF-A0AAV5AWD0-F1
#
_cell.length_a   1.000
_cell.length_b   1.000
_cell.length_c   1.000
_cell.angle_alpha   90.00
_cell.angle_beta   90.00
_cell.angle_gamma   90.00
#
_symmetry.space_group_name_H-M   'P 1'
#
loop_
_entity.id
_entity.type
_entity.pdbx_description
1 polymer ?
#
loop_
_entity_poly.entity_id
_entity_poly.type
_entity_poly.pdbx_seq_one_letter_code
_entity_poly.pdbx_strand_id
1 'polypeptide(L)'
;MKTLIKITETNGQRAVNARELHRFLGVQSKFADWIKNRINEYKFIENKDFITLSKNLENGGKMKEYALSIDMAKELSMIEKTDKGRQIRRYFIEMEAKAQSRQAPQLPASQFQHTNKNGISEKRIELINTIRNYLKWGDMNKVANELGINVSYIKRIMIDKVHNTDQADKVVKAMYQRALQNKNQLLFNYQEMIDMLKN
;
A
#
# COMPACT_ATOMS: atom_id res chain seq x y z
N MET A 1 0.05 16.05 -12.01
CA MET A 1 0.74 14.85 -12.54
C MET A 1 -0.17 14.16 -13.54
N LYS A 2 0.37 13.72 -14.67
CA LYS A 2 -0.40 13.02 -15.71
C LYS A 2 -0.38 11.51 -15.41
N THR A 3 -1.55 10.93 -15.18
CA THR A 3 -1.69 9.47 -15.02
C THR A 3 -1.44 8.79 -16.37
N LEU A 4 -0.42 7.94 -16.45
CA LEU A 4 -0.06 7.23 -17.68
C LEU A 4 -0.84 5.92 -17.87
N ILE A 5 -1.11 5.22 -16.78
CA ILE A 5 -1.90 4.00 -16.77
C ILE A 5 -2.76 3.94 -15.51
N LYS A 6 -3.99 3.44 -15.63
CA LYS A 6 -4.90 3.29 -14.50
C LYS A 6 -4.44 2.10 -13.65
N ILE A 7 -4.23 2.35 -12.37
CA ILE A 7 -4.03 1.31 -11.36
C ILE A 7 -5.33 1.19 -10.58
N THR A 8 -5.92 0.01 -10.59
CA THR A 8 -7.12 -0.33 -9.80
C THR A 8 -6.71 -1.03 -8.52
N GLU A 9 -7.41 -0.79 -7.42
CA GLU A 9 -7.13 -1.44 -6.14
C GLU A 9 -8.42 -2.05 -5.58
N THR A 10 -8.37 -3.33 -5.20
CA THR A 10 -9.49 -4.07 -4.62
C THR A 10 -8.97 -4.97 -3.51
N ASN A 11 -9.52 -4.89 -2.30
CA ASN A 11 -9.12 -5.69 -1.14
C ASN A 11 -7.60 -5.67 -0.85
N GLY A 12 -6.94 -4.53 -1.03
CA GLY A 12 -5.49 -4.37 -0.86
C GLY A 12 -4.63 -4.95 -1.99
N GLN A 13 -5.26 -5.49 -3.04
CA GLN A 13 -4.57 -5.96 -4.25
C GLN A 13 -4.67 -4.89 -5.34
N ARG A 14 -3.51 -4.48 -5.84
CA ARG A 14 -3.39 -3.49 -6.92
C ARG A 14 -3.20 -4.21 -8.24
N ALA A 15 -3.97 -3.81 -9.24
CA ALA A 15 -3.96 -4.42 -10.56
C ALA A 15 -3.93 -3.36 -11.68
N VAL A 16 -3.48 -3.80 -12.85
CA VAL A 16 -3.43 -3.03 -14.09
C VAL A 16 -4.20 -3.77 -15.16
N ASN A 17 -5.01 -3.07 -15.94
CA ASN A 17 -5.68 -3.68 -17.09
C ASN A 17 -4.66 -3.98 -18.20
N ALA A 18 -4.54 -5.24 -18.59
CA ALA A 18 -3.54 -5.67 -19.58
C ALA A 18 -3.76 -5.03 -20.96
N ARG A 19 -5.02 -4.79 -21.36
CA ARG A 19 -5.35 -4.22 -22.67
C ARG A 19 -5.00 -2.74 -22.74
N GLU A 20 -5.24 -2.01 -21.65
CA GLU A 20 -4.75 -0.63 -21.50
C GLU A 20 -3.23 -0.58 -21.54
N LEU A 21 -2.54 -1.48 -20.83
CA LEU A 21 -1.09 -1.58 -20.85
C LEU A 21 -0.57 -1.85 -22.27
N HIS A 22 -1.12 -2.83 -22.98
CA HIS A 22 -0.77 -3.15 -24.35
C HIS A 22 -0.91 -1.96 -25.30
N ARG A 23 -2.07 -1.27 -25.25
CA ARG A 23 -2.33 -0.07 -26.04
C ARG A 23 -1.35 1.04 -25.71
N PHE A 24 -1.07 1.23 -24.42
CA PHE A 24 -0.11 2.23 -23.99
C PHE A 24 1.28 1.90 -24.51
N LEU A 25 1.77 0.67 -24.36
CA LEU A 25 3.10 0.27 -24.80
C LEU A 25 3.30 0.40 -26.32
N GLY A 26 2.22 0.44 -27.10
CA GLY A 26 2.26 0.60 -28.55
C GLY A 26 2.73 -0.66 -29.29
N VAL A 27 2.51 -1.81 -28.67
CA VAL A 27 2.86 -3.12 -29.23
C VAL A 27 1.98 -3.38 -30.46
N GLN A 28 2.61 -3.84 -31.55
CA GLN A 28 1.96 -4.02 -32.85
C GLN A 28 1.23 -5.36 -32.97
N SER A 29 1.63 -6.37 -32.20
CA SER A 29 0.98 -7.67 -32.23
C SER A 29 -0.44 -7.58 -31.68
N LYS A 30 -1.29 -8.54 -32.07
CA LYS A 30 -2.66 -8.61 -31.55
C LYS A 30 -2.60 -8.91 -30.05
N PHE A 31 -3.39 -8.20 -29.27
CA PHE A 31 -3.42 -8.32 -27.80
C PHE A 31 -3.50 -9.77 -27.30
N ALA A 32 -4.36 -10.59 -27.92
CA ALA A 32 -4.58 -11.98 -27.51
C ALA A 32 -3.33 -12.85 -27.69
N ASP A 33 -2.57 -12.63 -28.77
CA ASP A 33 -1.33 -13.37 -29.04
C ASP A 33 -0.21 -12.85 -28.15
N TRP A 34 -0.12 -11.52 -28.02
CA TRP A 34 0.86 -10.86 -27.16
C TRP A 34 0.79 -11.36 -25.72
N ILE A 35 -0.39 -11.30 -25.08
CA ILE A 35 -0.51 -11.64 -23.66
C ILE A 35 -0.23 -13.12 -23.42
N LYS A 36 -0.70 -14.01 -24.31
CA LYS A 36 -0.43 -15.45 -24.22
C LYS A 36 1.05 -15.76 -24.37
N ASN A 37 1.71 -15.15 -25.34
CA ASN A 37 3.14 -15.35 -25.57
C ASN A 37 3.94 -14.88 -24.36
N ARG A 38 3.64 -13.70 -23.80
CA ARG A 38 4.34 -13.20 -22.61
C ARG A 38 4.11 -14.04 -21.37
N ILE A 39 2.88 -14.52 -21.14
CA ILE A 39 2.59 -15.47 -20.07
C ILE A 39 3.45 -16.74 -20.22
N ASN A 40 3.52 -17.29 -21.42
CA ASN A 40 4.24 -18.55 -21.68
C ASN A 40 5.77 -18.41 -21.65
N GLU A 41 6.31 -17.32 -22.19
CA GLU A 41 7.74 -17.04 -22.26
C GLU A 41 8.32 -16.76 -20.87
N TYR A 42 7.64 -15.92 -20.08
CA TYR A 42 8.12 -15.46 -18.77
C TYR A 42 7.54 -16.25 -17.60
N LYS A 43 6.74 -17.29 -17.87
CA LYS A 43 6.19 -18.22 -16.88
C LYS A 43 5.36 -17.52 -15.80
N PHE A 44 4.57 -16.52 -16.20
CA PHE A 44 3.63 -15.86 -15.29
C PHE A 44 2.56 -16.84 -14.80
N ILE A 45 2.23 -16.74 -13.52
CA ILE A 45 1.34 -17.68 -12.82
C ILE A 45 -0.03 -17.03 -12.60
N GLU A 46 -1.09 -17.70 -13.04
CA GLU A 46 -2.47 -17.26 -12.79
C GLU A 46 -2.80 -17.29 -11.28
N ASN A 47 -3.55 -16.31 -10.80
CA ASN A 47 -3.84 -16.01 -9.38
C ASN A 47 -2.65 -15.51 -8.54
N LYS A 48 -1.48 -15.33 -9.16
CA LYS A 48 -0.33 -14.64 -8.54
C LYS A 48 0.04 -13.39 -9.32
N ASP A 49 0.30 -13.55 -10.61
CA ASP A 49 0.79 -12.50 -11.49
C ASP A 49 -0.34 -11.88 -12.32
N PHE A 50 -1.40 -12.64 -12.61
CA PHE A 50 -2.59 -12.13 -13.28
C PHE A 50 -3.85 -12.94 -12.93
N ILE A 51 -5.01 -12.37 -13.25
CA ILE A 51 -6.32 -13.05 -13.21
C ILE A 51 -6.97 -12.92 -14.59
N THR A 52 -7.54 -14.02 -15.10
CA THR A 52 -8.32 -14.02 -16.33
C THR A 52 -9.79 -13.68 -16.04
N LEU A 53 -10.34 -12.74 -16.80
CA LEU A 53 -11.74 -12.33 -16.74
C LEU A 53 -12.41 -12.66 -18.07
N SER A 54 -13.62 -13.22 -18.03
CA SER A 54 -14.42 -13.46 -19.24
C SER A 54 -15.55 -12.43 -19.32
N LYS A 55 -15.60 -11.69 -20.43
CA LYS A 55 -16.66 -10.74 -20.73
C LYS A 55 -17.55 -11.29 -21.84
N ASN A 56 -18.85 -11.36 -21.61
CA ASN A 56 -19.82 -11.64 -22.66
C ASN A 56 -20.02 -10.39 -23.51
N LEU A 57 -19.97 -10.57 -24.83
CA LEU A 57 -20.27 -9.53 -25.82
C LEU A 57 -21.75 -9.60 -26.18
N GLU A 58 -22.32 -8.46 -26.59
CA GLU A 58 -23.73 -8.35 -27.00
C GLU A 58 -24.08 -9.25 -28.18
N ASN A 59 -23.09 -9.58 -29.02
CA ASN A 59 -23.24 -10.51 -30.14
C ASN A 59 -23.10 -12.01 -29.75
N GLY A 60 -23.11 -12.35 -28.46
CA GLY A 60 -22.97 -13.72 -27.97
C GLY A 60 -21.53 -14.26 -27.92
N GLY A 61 -20.54 -13.45 -28.33
CA GLY A 61 -19.12 -13.81 -28.20
C GLY A 61 -18.60 -13.73 -26.76
N LYS A 62 -17.48 -14.42 -26.47
CA LYS A 62 -16.74 -14.28 -25.22
C LYS A 62 -15.38 -13.64 -25.47
N MET A 63 -15.07 -12.58 -24.74
CA MET A 63 -13.77 -11.91 -24.76
C MET A 63 -13.01 -12.19 -23.47
N LYS A 64 -11.73 -12.58 -23.59
CA LYS A 64 -10.84 -12.71 -22.44
C LYS A 64 -10.14 -11.38 -22.15
N GLU A 65 -10.21 -10.98 -20.90
CA GLU A 65 -9.52 -9.82 -20.33
C GLU A 65 -8.57 -10.30 -19.22
N TYR A 66 -7.54 -9.51 -18.93
CA TYR A 66 -6.51 -9.86 -17.96
C TYR A 66 -6.30 -8.68 -17.00
N ALA A 67 -6.42 -8.96 -15.70
CA ALA A 67 -5.99 -8.05 -14.65
C ALA A 67 -4.60 -8.49 -14.19
N LEU A 68 -3.60 -7.62 -14.34
CA LEU A 68 -2.20 -7.92 -14.05
C LEU A 68 -1.83 -7.39 -12.67
N SER A 69 -0.99 -8.11 -11.94
CA SER A 69 -0.31 -7.56 -10.77
C SER A 69 0.57 -6.38 -11.20
N ILE A 70 0.88 -5.50 -10.24
CA ILE A 70 1.79 -4.38 -10.49
C ILE A 70 3.16 -4.88 -10.97
N ASP A 71 3.65 -5.97 -10.40
CA ASP A 71 4.98 -6.49 -10.71
C ASP A 71 5.03 -7.10 -12.11
N MET A 72 4.01 -7.85 -12.51
CA MET A 72 3.87 -8.31 -13.90
C MET A 72 3.79 -7.14 -14.88
N ALA A 73 3.00 -6.10 -14.58
CA ALA A 73 2.88 -4.94 -15.45
C ALA A 73 4.21 -4.17 -15.60
N LYS A 74 5.00 -4.05 -14.53
CA LYS A 74 6.35 -3.48 -14.57
C LYS A 74 7.27 -4.31 -15.46
N GLU A 75 7.27 -5.64 -15.27
CA GLU A 75 8.14 -6.54 -16.00
C GLU A 75 7.82 -6.51 -17.50
N LEU A 76 6.55 -6.59 -17.89
CA LEU A 76 6.11 -6.42 -19.27
C LEU A 76 6.55 -5.09 -19.87
N SER A 77 6.44 -3.99 -19.11
CA SER A 77 6.88 -2.67 -19.58
C SER A 77 8.39 -2.61 -19.83
N MET A 78 9.18 -3.42 -19.12
CA MET A 78 10.62 -3.54 -19.33
C MET A 78 10.95 -4.44 -20.52
N ILE A 79 10.21 -5.55 -20.69
CA ILE A 79 10.39 -6.53 -21.76
C ILE A 79 10.17 -5.92 -23.14
N GLU A 80 9.12 -5.10 -23.31
CA GLU A 80 8.78 -4.55 -24.61
C GLU A 80 9.80 -3.52 -25.13
N LYS A 81 10.70 -3.02 -24.28
CA LYS A 81 11.80 -2.10 -24.65
C LYS A 81 11.35 -0.88 -25.48
N THR A 82 10.10 -0.43 -25.33
CA THR A 82 9.58 0.76 -26.04
C THR A 82 9.83 2.05 -25.25
N ASP A 83 9.82 3.20 -25.93
CA ASP A 83 9.88 4.52 -25.27
C ASP A 83 8.75 4.72 -24.27
N LYS A 84 7.59 4.13 -24.56
CA LYS A 84 6.44 4.14 -23.68
C LYS A 84 6.65 3.20 -22.49
N GLY A 85 7.27 2.04 -22.70
CA GLY A 85 7.75 1.16 -21.61
C GLY A 85 8.70 1.88 -20.64
N ARG A 86 9.65 2.67 -21.17
CA ARG A 86 10.53 3.52 -20.36
C ARG A 86 9.75 4.55 -19.51
N GLN A 87 8.72 5.16 -20.08
CA GLN A 87 7.86 6.11 -19.36
C GLN A 87 7.07 5.43 -18.24
N ILE A 88 6.45 4.28 -18.51
CA ILE A 88 5.73 3.52 -17.48
C ILE A 88 6.66 3.05 -16.36
N ARG A 89 7.88 2.59 -16.68
CA ARG A 89 8.87 2.21 -15.67
C ARG A 89 9.17 3.38 -14.73
N ARG A 90 9.44 4.56 -15.27
CA ARG A 90 9.70 5.78 -14.47
C ARG A 90 8.48 6.15 -13.63
N TYR A 91 7.29 6.06 -14.21
CA TYR A 91 6.05 6.29 -13.49
C TYR A 91 5.86 5.32 -12.32
N PHE A 92 6.08 4.02 -12.50
CA PHE A 92 5.99 3.06 -11.39
C PHE A 92 7.01 3.35 -10.29
N ILE A 93 8.26 3.67 -10.64
CA ILE A 93 9.29 4.07 -9.66
C ILE A 93 8.85 5.32 -8.89
N GLU A 94 8.33 6.34 -9.58
CA GLU A 94 7.83 7.55 -8.92
C GLU A 94 6.63 7.26 -8.02
N MET A 95 5.73 6.37 -8.44
CA MET A 95 4.58 5.97 -7.62
C MET A 95 5.00 5.18 -6.39
N GLU A 96 6.01 4.32 -6.49
CA GLU A 96 6.59 3.60 -5.35
C GLU A 96 7.29 4.55 -4.40
N ALA A 97 8.12 5.47 -4.91
CA ALA A 97 8.78 6.50 -4.10
C ALA A 97 7.75 7.38 -3.38
N LYS A 98 6.65 7.74 -4.05
CA LYS A 98 5.55 8.48 -3.44
C LYS A 98 4.76 7.66 -2.43
N ALA A 99 4.55 6.37 -2.68
CA ALA A 99 3.91 5.49 -1.71
C ALA A 99 4.79 5.36 -0.46
N GLN A 100 6.10 5.21 -0.62
CA GLN A 100 7.08 5.21 0.46
C GLN A 100 7.16 6.56 1.18
N SER A 101 7.01 7.68 0.48
CA SER A 101 7.02 9.01 1.10
C SER A 101 5.68 9.42 1.75
N ARG A 102 4.56 8.78 1.34
CA ARG A 102 3.21 8.97 1.90
C ARG A 102 2.89 8.02 3.03
N GLN A 103 3.58 6.89 3.13
CA GLN A 103 3.80 6.27 4.43
C GLN A 103 4.34 7.41 5.30
N ALA A 104 3.59 7.78 6.36
CA ALA A 104 4.08 8.73 7.36
C ALA A 104 5.55 8.38 7.61
N PRO A 105 6.48 9.37 7.66
CA PRO A 105 7.91 9.10 7.74
C PRO A 105 8.05 7.91 8.64
N GLN A 106 8.58 6.79 8.12
CA GLN A 106 8.93 5.69 8.99
C GLN A 106 9.94 6.34 9.92
N LEU A 107 9.47 6.84 11.07
CA LEU A 107 10.31 7.50 12.05
C LEU A 107 11.38 6.43 12.26
N PRO A 108 12.64 6.70 11.85
CA PRO A 108 13.64 5.67 11.86
C PRO A 108 13.68 5.09 13.27
N ALA A 109 13.96 3.80 13.41
CA ALA A 109 13.82 3.12 14.69
C ALA A 109 14.54 3.86 15.86
N SER A 110 15.56 4.66 15.52
CA SER A 110 16.32 5.58 16.35
C SER A 110 15.52 6.74 16.97
N GLN A 111 14.42 7.20 16.36
CA GLN A 111 13.57 8.26 16.90
C GLN A 111 12.56 7.77 17.95
N PHE A 112 12.40 6.46 18.11
CA PHE A 112 11.60 5.86 19.18
C PHE A 112 12.38 5.65 20.48
N GLN A 113 13.69 5.95 20.49
CA GLN A 113 14.55 5.73 21.64
C GLN A 113 14.40 6.87 22.64
N HIS A 114 14.20 6.53 23.92
CA HIS A 114 14.27 7.49 25.01
C HIS A 114 15.68 8.14 25.10
N THR A 115 15.74 9.47 25.26
CA THR A 115 16.99 10.18 25.55
C THR A 115 17.19 10.26 27.06
N ASN A 116 18.34 9.82 27.56
CA ASN A 116 18.67 9.67 28.99
C ASN A 116 18.88 11.00 29.76
N LYS A 117 18.16 12.07 29.42
CA LYS A 117 18.20 13.35 30.14
C LYS A 117 16.79 13.86 30.32
N ASN A 118 16.28 13.82 31.55
CA ASN A 118 15.16 14.51 32.24
C ASN A 118 14.14 15.40 31.49
N GLY A 119 14.03 15.33 30.18
CA GLY A 119 13.10 16.08 29.35
C GLY A 119 12.41 15.07 28.45
N ILE A 120 11.11 14.92 28.67
CA ILE A 120 10.24 14.33 27.66
C ILE A 120 10.50 15.16 26.39
N SER A 121 11.08 14.57 25.35
CA SER A 121 11.35 15.33 24.13
C SER A 121 10.00 15.77 23.57
N GLU A 122 9.84 17.06 23.27
CA GLU A 122 8.61 17.61 22.66
C GLU A 122 8.15 16.75 21.46
N LYS A 123 9.11 16.20 20.73
CA LYS A 123 8.92 15.25 19.63
C LYS A 123 8.19 13.96 20.03
N ARG A 124 8.45 13.40 21.23
CA ARG A 124 7.76 12.21 21.75
C ARG A 124 6.32 12.54 22.14
N ILE A 125 6.08 13.72 22.73
CA ILE A 125 4.73 14.20 23.05
C ILE A 125 3.92 14.41 21.76
N GLU A 126 4.51 15.10 20.78
CA GLU A 126 3.91 15.32 19.47
C GLU A 126 3.59 14.00 18.76
N LEU A 127 4.50 13.03 18.84
CA LEU A 127 4.28 11.69 18.31
C LEU A 127 3.11 10.98 19.01
N ILE A 128 3.07 10.99 20.34
CA ILE A 128 1.99 10.34 21.10
C ILE A 128 0.64 11.01 20.80
N ASN A 129 0.59 12.34 20.70
CA ASN A 129 -0.59 13.10 20.28
C ASN A 129 -1.04 12.66 18.88
N THR A 130 -0.11 12.53 17.94
CA THR A 130 -0.39 12.05 16.58
C THR A 130 -0.93 10.62 16.57
N ILE A 131 -0.34 9.72 17.36
CA ILE A 131 -0.79 8.33 17.51
C ILE A 131 -2.22 8.30 18.03
N ARG A 132 -2.55 9.08 19.07
CA ARG A 132 -3.91 9.12 19.66
C ARG A 132 -4.98 9.47 18.63
N ASN A 133 -4.71 10.37 17.70
CA ASN A 133 -5.68 10.78 16.66
C ASN A 133 -6.12 9.64 15.74
N TYR A 134 -5.32 8.57 15.63
CA TYR A 134 -5.60 7.44 14.74
C TYR A 134 -5.79 6.12 15.48
N LEU A 135 -5.83 6.11 16.82
CA LEU A 135 -6.13 4.90 17.59
C LEU A 135 -7.65 4.65 17.64
N LYS A 136 -8.04 3.39 17.48
CA LYS A 136 -9.43 2.93 17.64
C LYS A 136 -9.65 2.37 19.03
N TRP A 137 -10.93 2.29 19.40
CA TRP A 137 -11.33 1.64 20.64
C TRP A 137 -10.84 0.18 20.67
N GLY A 138 -10.24 -0.23 21.79
CA GLY A 138 -9.70 -1.58 21.98
C GLY A 138 -8.27 -1.81 21.47
N ASP A 139 -7.66 -0.89 20.71
CA ASP A 139 -6.30 -1.09 20.21
C ASP A 139 -5.26 -1.21 21.34
N MET A 140 -5.45 -0.47 22.43
CA MET A 140 -4.58 -0.60 23.60
C MET A 140 -4.66 -1.97 24.27
N ASN A 141 -5.84 -2.60 24.26
CA ASN A 141 -6.01 -3.95 24.80
C ASN A 141 -5.36 -4.99 23.90
N LYS A 142 -5.40 -4.78 22.58
CA LYS A 142 -4.71 -5.66 21.62
C LYS A 142 -3.20 -5.58 21.79
N VAL A 143 -2.64 -4.37 21.86
CA VAL A 143 -1.20 -4.16 22.09
C VAL A 143 -0.77 -4.73 23.45
N ALA A 144 -1.60 -4.59 24.48
CA ALA A 144 -1.35 -5.21 25.79
C ALA A 144 -1.22 -6.73 25.68
N ASN A 145 -2.17 -7.38 25.00
CA ASN A 145 -2.16 -8.83 24.81
C ASN A 145 -0.96 -9.30 23.98
N GLU A 146 -0.64 -8.59 22.89
CA GLU A 146 0.46 -8.90 21.98
C GLU A 146 1.84 -8.79 22.66
N LEU A 147 2.02 -7.80 23.52
CA LEU A 147 3.30 -7.57 24.21
C LEU A 147 3.38 -8.26 25.59
N GLY A 148 2.29 -8.86 26.07
CA GLY A 148 2.20 -9.38 27.44
C GLY A 148 2.32 -8.29 28.51
N ILE A 149 1.84 -7.08 28.21
CA ILE A 149 1.99 -5.89 29.05
C ILE A 149 0.63 -5.47 29.62
N ASN A 150 0.61 -5.05 30.88
CA ASN A 150 -0.62 -4.56 31.51
C ASN A 150 -1.16 -3.31 30.80
N VAL A 151 -2.45 -3.30 30.44
CA VAL A 151 -3.12 -2.17 29.77
C VAL A 151 -2.97 -0.86 30.55
N SER A 152 -2.95 -0.90 31.89
CA SER A 152 -2.76 0.29 32.72
C SER A 152 -1.35 0.85 32.63
N TYR A 153 -0.34 0.03 32.32
CA TYR A 153 1.00 0.51 32.01
C TYR A 153 1.02 1.24 30.66
N ILE A 154 0.37 0.67 29.65
CA ILE A 154 0.20 1.30 28.33
C ILE A 154 -0.52 2.66 28.43
N LYS A 155 -1.62 2.73 29.20
CA LYS A 155 -2.35 3.99 29.43
C LYS A 155 -1.47 5.06 30.06
N ARG A 156 -0.59 4.69 31.00
CA ARG A 156 0.35 5.63 31.64
C ARG A 156 1.37 6.19 30.66
N ILE A 157 1.84 5.38 29.71
CA ILE A 157 2.73 5.82 28.62
C ILE A 157 1.98 6.78 27.70
N MET A 158 0.76 6.45 27.28
CA MET A 158 0.00 7.31 26.34
C MET A 158 -0.49 8.64 26.94
N ILE A 159 -0.51 8.79 28.28
CA ILE A 159 -0.98 9.97 29.03
C ILE A 159 0.20 10.72 29.70
N ASP A 160 1.43 10.52 29.23
CA ASP A 160 2.62 11.30 29.59
C ASP A 160 3.23 11.12 30.99
N LYS A 161 3.02 9.97 31.65
CA LYS A 161 3.55 9.76 33.01
C LYS A 161 4.85 8.93 33.11
N VAL A 162 5.26 8.19 32.08
CA VAL A 162 6.46 7.30 32.14
C VAL A 162 7.06 7.10 30.74
N HIS A 163 8.25 7.66 30.46
CA HIS A 163 8.81 7.68 29.10
C HIS A 163 10.24 7.18 28.92
N ASN A 164 10.91 6.68 29.96
CA ASN A 164 12.34 6.39 29.88
C ASN A 164 12.68 4.91 30.12
N THR A 165 11.96 4.01 29.45
CA THR A 165 12.30 2.59 29.47
C THR A 165 12.19 1.98 28.08
N ASP A 166 13.02 0.98 27.78
CA ASP A 166 12.91 0.20 26.53
C ASP A 166 11.53 -0.43 26.36
N GLN A 167 10.88 -0.77 27.48
CA GLN A 167 9.52 -1.31 27.46
C GLN A 167 8.50 -0.25 27.02
N ALA A 168 8.67 1.00 27.43
CA ALA A 168 7.84 2.10 26.96
C ALA A 168 8.05 2.36 25.46
N ASP A 169 9.29 2.28 24.98
CA ASP A 169 9.61 2.44 23.56
C ASP A 169 8.98 1.33 22.70
N LYS A 170 9.00 0.08 23.18
CA LYS A 170 8.29 -1.04 22.55
C LYS A 170 6.78 -0.79 22.44
N VAL A 171 6.17 -0.27 23.51
CA VAL A 171 4.73 0.07 23.52
C VAL A 171 4.43 1.20 22.54
N VAL A 172 5.19 2.30 22.56
CA VAL A 172 4.99 3.43 21.64
C VAL A 172 5.14 2.97 20.18
N LYS A 173 6.13 2.13 19.89
CA LYS A 173 6.32 1.55 18.55
C LYS A 173 5.13 0.70 18.11
N ALA A 174 4.63 -0.18 18.98
CA ALA A 174 3.47 -1.02 18.66
C ALA A 174 2.20 -0.20 18.44
N MET A 175 1.99 0.83 19.26
CA MET A 175 0.88 1.79 19.10
C MET A 175 0.97 2.59 17.80
N TYR A 176 2.17 3.04 17.44
CA TYR A 176 2.41 3.74 16.18
C TYR A 176 2.03 2.88 14.98
N GLN A 177 2.42 1.60 14.98
CA GLN A 177 2.06 0.68 13.88
C GLN A 177 0.54 0.50 13.77
N ARG A 178 -0.17 0.38 14.90
CA ARG A 178 -1.64 0.26 14.90
C ARG A 178 -2.34 1.52 14.39
N ALA A 179 -1.89 2.69 14.87
CA ALA A 179 -2.36 3.98 14.41
C ALA A 179 -2.16 4.17 12.89
N LEU A 180 -1.02 3.73 12.36
CA LEU A 180 -0.74 3.78 10.92
C LEU A 180 -1.68 2.86 10.12
N GLN A 181 -1.92 1.64 10.60
CA GLN A 181 -2.88 0.71 9.99
C GLN A 181 -4.31 1.30 9.96
N ASN A 182 -4.75 1.90 11.07
CA ASN A 182 -6.06 2.53 11.15
C ASN A 182 -6.22 3.73 10.23
N LYS A 183 -5.17 4.58 10.13
CA LYS A 183 -5.15 5.71 9.19
C LYS A 183 -5.29 5.23 7.75
N ASN A 184 -4.57 4.18 7.38
CA ASN A 184 -4.66 3.59 6.04
C ASN A 184 -6.05 3.00 5.78
N GLN A 185 -6.68 2.38 6.77
CA GLN A 185 -8.05 1.87 6.67
C GLN A 185 -9.09 2.99 6.53
N LEU A 186 -8.94 4.11 7.26
CA LEU A 186 -9.83 5.29 7.11
C LEU A 186 -9.74 5.92 5.71
N LEU A 187 -8.53 5.99 5.14
CA LEU A 187 -8.33 6.47 3.78
C LEU A 187 -8.96 5.54 2.74
N PHE A 188 -8.88 4.22 2.96
CA PHE A 188 -9.54 3.22 2.13
C PHE A 188 -11.07 3.43 2.13
N ASN A 189 -11.68 3.59 3.31
CA ASN A 189 -13.13 3.82 3.45
C ASN A 189 -13.60 5.19 2.89
N TYR A 190 -12.79 6.25 3.03
CA TYR A 190 -13.10 7.56 2.44
C TYR A 190 -13.06 7.52 0.91
N GLN A 191 -12.17 6.71 0.33
CA GLN A 191 -12.11 6.48 -1.10
C GLN A 191 -13.38 5.75 -1.59
N GLU A 192 -13.89 4.76 -0.86
CA GLU A 192 -15.18 4.10 -1.15
C GLU A 192 -16.34 5.12 -1.19
N MET A 193 -16.37 6.08 -0.26
CA MET A 193 -17.37 7.16 -0.25
C MET A 193 -17.23 8.11 -1.45
N ILE A 194 -16.00 8.43 -1.86
CA ILE A 194 -15.73 9.23 -3.06
C ILE A 194 -16.20 8.48 -4.32
N ASP A 195 -16.00 7.17 -4.37
CA ASP A 195 -16.36 6.34 -5.51
C ASP A 195 -17.88 6.17 -5.65
N MET A 196 -18.62 6.17 -4.53
CA MET A 196 -20.09 6.22 -4.50
C MET A 196 -20.67 7.55 -5.01
N LEU A 197 -19.95 8.67 -4.80
CA LEU A 197 -20.36 10.00 -5.27
C LEU A 197 -20.01 10.28 -6.74
N LYS A 198 -19.28 9.37 -7.40
CA LYS A 198 -18.83 9.49 -8.80
C LYS A 198 -19.63 8.62 -9.77
N ASN A 199 -20.58 7.83 -9.28
CA ASN A 199 -21.62 7.16 -10.07
C ASN A 199 -22.90 7.99 -10.03
#